data_AF-A0A0N4UE44-F1
#
_entry.id   AF-A0A0N4UE44-F1
#
_cell.length_a   1.000
_cell.length_b   1.000
_cell.length_c   1.000
_cell.angle_alpha   90.00
_cell.angle_beta   90.00
_cell.angle_gamma   90.00
#
_symmetry.space_group_name_H-M   'P 1'
#
loop_
_entity.id
_entity.type
_entity.pdbx_description
1 polymer ?
#
loop_
_entity_poly.entity_id
_entity_poly.type
_entity_poly.pdbx_seq_one_letter_code
_entity_poly.pdbx_strand_id
1 'polypeptide(L)'
;ILEILSSLPLQIALYYNICIAPFWFSYLTLTYKLIVSTTCVVAILIEFIRLYLGYYGNLAEKVPALSGFWITTLVLQTPIEIFLFFSQNVIPLPLERIMYIIHLIFLFFEVIYIICILFYPQFCQNSSFL
;
A
#
# COMPACT_ATOMS: atom_id res chain seq x y z
N ILE A 1 -11.83 25.65 -7.67
CA ILE A 1 -11.96 24.63 -6.60
C ILE A 1 -11.34 23.37 -7.17
N LEU A 2 -10.38 22.75 -6.48
CA LEU A 2 -9.80 21.48 -6.92
C LEU A 2 -10.87 20.40 -6.64
N GLU A 3 -11.70 20.07 -7.62
CA GLU A 3 -12.61 18.93 -7.51
C GLU A 3 -11.79 17.66 -7.70
N ILE A 4 -11.42 17.03 -6.58
CA ILE A 4 -10.92 15.66 -6.58
C ILE A 4 -12.14 14.77 -6.69
N LEU A 5 -12.18 13.92 -7.70
CA LEU A 5 -13.20 12.88 -7.79
C LEU A 5 -12.68 11.59 -7.16
N SER A 6 -13.57 10.84 -6.53
CA SER A 6 -13.26 9.46 -6.12
C SER A 6 -12.79 8.60 -7.32
N SER A 7 -11.74 7.80 -7.10
CA SER A 7 -11.18 6.89 -8.10
C SER A 7 -11.58 5.44 -7.83
N LEU A 8 -12.34 4.83 -8.74
CA LEU A 8 -12.71 3.42 -8.66
C LEU A 8 -11.48 2.48 -8.77
N PRO A 9 -10.53 2.69 -9.71
CA PRO A 9 -9.32 1.86 -9.79
C PRO A 9 -8.52 1.84 -8.49
N LEU A 10 -8.38 3.00 -7.84
CA LEU A 10 -7.70 3.09 -6.54
C LEU A 10 -8.43 2.26 -5.47
N GLN A 11 -9.76 2.29 -5.43
CA GLN A 11 -10.52 1.49 -4.47
C GLN A 11 -10.37 -0.01 -4.70
N ILE A 12 -10.35 -0.43 -5.96
CA ILE A 12 -10.15 -1.83 -6.30
C ILE A 12 -8.77 -2.29 -5.83
N ALA A 13 -7.72 -1.49 -6.05
CA ALA A 13 -6.37 -1.79 -5.57
C ALA A 13 -6.30 -1.90 -4.04
N LEU A 14 -6.88 -0.93 -3.32
CA LEU A 14 -6.95 -0.94 -1.86
C LEU A 14 -7.70 -2.16 -1.32
N TYR A 15 -8.83 -2.52 -1.96
CA TYR A 15 -9.60 -3.69 -1.59
C TYR A 15 -8.79 -4.98 -1.74
N TYR A 16 -8.05 -5.14 -2.85
CA TYR A 16 -7.17 -6.29 -3.02
C TYR A 16 -6.08 -6.35 -1.95
N ASN A 17 -5.46 -5.22 -1.60
CA ASN A 17 -4.48 -5.19 -0.52
C ASN A 17 -5.08 -5.63 0.82
N ILE A 18 -6.30 -5.19 1.16
CA ILE A 18 -7.01 -5.67 2.38
C ILE A 18 -7.19 -7.19 2.35
N CYS A 19 -7.59 -7.77 1.21
CA CYS A 19 -7.80 -9.21 1.09
C CYS A 19 -6.50 -10.02 1.18
N ILE A 20 -5.39 -9.47 0.68
CA ILE A 20 -4.10 -10.15 0.60
C ILE A 20 -3.30 -9.97 1.91
N ALA A 21 -3.49 -8.88 2.64
CA ALA A 21 -2.75 -8.54 3.86
C ALA A 21 -2.66 -9.66 4.92
N PRO A 22 -3.72 -10.45 5.21
CA PRO A 22 -3.64 -11.55 6.18
C PRO A 22 -2.63 -12.63 5.80
N PHE A 23 -2.29 -12.75 4.52
CA PHE A 23 -1.44 -13.80 3.99
C PHE A 23 0.04 -13.41 3.89
N TRP A 24 0.41 -12.16 4.22
CA TRP A 24 1.80 -11.70 4.10
C TRP A 24 2.78 -12.33 5.09
N PHE A 25 2.30 -12.79 6.25
CA PHE A 25 3.19 -13.19 7.36
C PHE A 25 2.91 -14.59 7.91
N SER A 26 2.27 -15.47 7.14
CA SER A 26 1.79 -16.74 7.68
C SER A 26 2.88 -17.71 8.14
N TYR A 27 4.18 -17.50 7.86
CA TYR A 27 5.23 -18.49 8.16
C TYR A 27 6.60 -17.92 8.57
N LEU A 28 6.64 -16.91 9.46
CA LEU A 28 7.90 -16.32 9.94
C LEU A 28 8.77 -17.34 10.74
N THR A 29 9.87 -17.81 10.14
CA THR A 29 10.86 -18.69 10.79
C THR A 29 11.58 -18.02 11.96
N LEU A 30 11.95 -18.82 12.98
CA LEU A 30 12.47 -18.33 14.28
C LEU A 30 13.87 -17.70 14.23
N THR A 31 14.56 -17.71 13.10
CA THR A 31 16.03 -17.63 13.09
C THR A 31 16.63 -16.21 13.06
N TYR A 32 15.82 -15.14 12.88
CA TYR A 32 16.32 -13.74 12.82
C TYR A 32 15.50 -12.75 13.66
N LYS A 33 15.09 -13.19 14.87
CA LYS A 33 13.74 -12.93 15.37
C LYS A 33 13.41 -11.64 16.10
N LEU A 34 14.32 -10.67 16.23
CA LEU A 34 13.95 -9.37 16.83
C LEU A 34 13.71 -8.31 15.76
N ILE A 35 14.76 -7.89 15.06
CA ILE A 35 14.68 -6.78 14.09
C ILE A 35 13.57 -7.04 13.07
N VAL A 36 13.57 -8.22 12.46
CA VAL A 36 12.62 -8.60 11.42
C VAL A 36 11.21 -8.70 11.99
N SER A 37 11.05 -9.32 13.15
CA SER A 37 9.75 -9.42 13.81
C SER A 37 9.20 -8.03 14.13
N THR A 38 10.04 -7.12 14.62
CA THR A 38 9.65 -5.74 14.89
C THR A 38 9.31 -5.02 13.59
N THR A 39 10.08 -5.19 12.53
CA THR A 39 9.80 -4.61 11.21
C THR A 39 8.47 -5.12 10.64
N CYS A 40 8.16 -6.41 10.75
CA CYS A 40 6.87 -6.96 10.30
C CYS A 40 5.70 -6.36 11.10
N VAL A 41 5.82 -6.23 12.43
CA VAL A 41 4.78 -5.60 13.25
C VAL A 41 4.57 -4.14 12.85
N VAL A 42 5.66 -3.39 12.63
CA VAL A 42 5.59 -2.01 12.16
C VAL A 42 4.96 -1.92 10.77
N ALA A 43 5.31 -2.84 9.85
CA ALA A 43 4.73 -2.92 8.51
C ALA A 43 3.22 -3.12 8.55
N ILE A 44 2.72 -4.01 9.41
CA ILE A 44 1.28 -4.27 9.58
C ILE A 44 0.56 -3.02 10.10
N LEU A 45 1.11 -2.36 11.12
CA LEU A 45 0.48 -1.17 11.69
C LEU A 45 0.41 -0.03 10.67
N ILE A 46 1.49 0.18 9.92
CA ILE A 46 1.55 1.21 8.88
C ILE A 46 0.58 0.87 7.75
N GLU A 47 0.49 -0.40 7.34
CA GLU A 47 -0.46 -0.83 6.33
C GLU A 47 -1.91 -0.53 6.73
N PHE A 48 -2.30 -0.83 7.98
CA PHE A 48 -3.66 -0.52 8.44
C PHE A 48 -3.98 0.98 8.35
N ILE A 49 -3.04 1.83 8.78
CA ILE A 49 -3.20 3.29 8.69
C ILE A 49 -3.27 3.74 7.23
N ARG A 50 -2.38 3.20 6.39
CA ARG A 50 -2.29 3.50 4.97
C ARG A 50 -3.61 3.16 4.27
N LEU A 51 -4.08 1.92 4.39
CA LEU A 51 -5.33 1.47 3.76
C LEU A 51 -6.54 2.29 4.23
N TYR A 52 -6.62 2.62 5.52
CA TYR A 52 -7.67 3.49 6.06
C TYR A 52 -7.65 4.88 5.41
N LEU A 53 -6.47 5.52 5.35
CA LEU A 53 -6.31 6.85 4.76
C LEU A 53 -6.64 6.85 3.26
N GLY A 54 -6.21 5.82 2.53
CA GLY A 54 -6.52 5.66 1.10
C GLY A 54 -8.02 5.50 0.86
N TYR A 55 -8.66 4.59 1.60
CA TYR A 55 -10.08 4.31 1.47
C TYR A 55 -10.94 5.52 1.84
N TYR A 56 -10.73 6.09 3.03
CA TYR A 56 -11.48 7.23 3.51
C TYR A 56 -11.20 8.48 2.65
N GLY A 57 -9.93 8.74 2.35
CA GLY A 57 -9.54 9.90 1.57
C GLY A 57 -10.11 9.90 0.17
N ASN A 58 -10.19 8.73 -0.47
CA ASN A 58 -10.73 8.60 -1.81
C ASN A 58 -12.26 8.74 -1.84
N LEU A 59 -13.00 8.14 -0.90
CA LEU A 59 -14.47 8.28 -0.87
C LEU A 59 -14.93 9.66 -0.42
N ALA A 60 -14.26 10.23 0.57
CA ALA A 60 -14.61 11.54 1.10
C ALA A 60 -13.96 12.70 0.32
N GLU A 61 -13.22 12.38 -0.74
CA GLU A 61 -12.51 13.32 -1.62
C GLU A 61 -11.63 14.30 -0.81
N LYS A 62 -10.99 13.77 0.24
CA LYS A 62 -10.19 14.56 1.19
C LYS A 62 -8.72 14.55 0.80
N VAL A 63 -8.27 15.66 0.21
CA VAL A 63 -6.84 15.95 -0.08
C VAL A 63 -5.93 15.60 1.10
N PRO A 64 -6.22 15.98 2.37
CA PRO A 64 -5.30 15.70 3.47
C PRO A 64 -5.15 14.20 3.76
N ALA A 65 -6.24 13.43 3.68
CA ALA A 65 -6.19 11.98 3.89
C ALA A 65 -5.44 11.28 2.75
N LEU A 66 -5.68 11.69 1.50
CA LEU A 66 -4.96 11.20 0.32
C LEU A 66 -3.47 11.55 0.36
N SER A 67 -3.13 12.72 0.90
CA SER A 67 -1.74 13.13 1.13
C SER A 67 -1.08 12.26 2.21
N GLY A 68 -1.80 11.96 3.28
CA GLY A 68 -1.35 11.00 4.30
C GLY A 68 -1.11 9.62 3.70
N PHE A 69 -2.06 9.11 2.92
CA PHE A 69 -1.94 7.85 2.18
C PHE A 69 -0.68 7.81 1.32
N TRP A 70 -0.49 8.83 0.47
CA TRP A 70 0.69 9.00 -0.37
C TRP A 70 2.00 8.91 0.42
N ILE A 71 2.10 9.68 1.51
CA ILE A 71 3.30 9.72 2.35
C ILE A 71 3.54 8.35 2.98
N THR A 72 2.51 7.74 3.59
CA THR A 72 2.64 6.42 4.21
C THR A 72 3.04 5.34 3.20
N THR A 73 2.49 5.36 1.98
CA THR A 73 2.84 4.44 0.90
C THR A 73 4.31 4.58 0.49
N LEU A 74 4.76 5.79 0.12
CA LEU A 74 6.10 5.97 -0.43
C LEU A 74 7.22 5.98 0.61
N VAL A 75 6.99 6.61 1.75
CA VAL A 75 8.06 6.89 2.74
C VAL A 75 8.16 5.77 3.76
N LEU A 76 7.06 5.10 4.07
CA LEU A 76 7.04 4.09 5.13
C LEU A 76 6.85 2.68 4.57
N GLN A 77 5.77 2.42 3.84
CA GLN A 77 5.44 1.07 3.40
C GLN A 77 6.45 0.55 2.37
N THR A 78 6.72 1.29 1.31
CA THR A 78 7.64 0.87 0.24
C THR A 78 9.05 0.56 0.74
N PRO A 79 9.71 1.40 1.57
CA PRO A 79 11.05 1.08 2.08
C PRO A 79 11.07 -0.16 2.99
N ILE A 80 10.03 -0.35 3.81
CA ILE A 80 9.91 -1.52 4.68
C ILE A 80 9.72 -2.80 3.86
N GLU A 81 8.83 -2.76 2.87
CA GLU A 81 8.58 -3.88 1.95
C GLU A 81 9.83 -4.26 1.15
N ILE A 82 10.56 -3.26 0.62
CA ILE A 82 11.83 -3.47 -0.07
C ILE A 82 12.85 -4.12 0.87
N PHE A 83 12.99 -3.61 2.09
CA PHE A 83 13.90 -4.19 3.08
C PHE A 83 13.56 -5.66 3.38
N LEU A 84 12.28 -5.96 3.64
CA LEU A 84 11.81 -7.32 3.89
C LEU A 84 12.04 -8.24 2.68
N PHE A 85 11.75 -7.77 1.46
CA PHE A 85 11.96 -8.51 0.23
C PHE A 85 13.42 -8.92 0.00
N PHE A 86 14.37 -8.02 0.26
CA PHE A 86 15.80 -8.30 0.09
C PHE A 86 16.42 -9.06 1.27
N SER A 87 15.74 -9.13 2.42
CA SER A 87 16.21 -9.85 3.59
C SER A 87 16.11 -11.37 3.37
N GLN A 88 17.15 -11.96 2.76
CA GLN A 88 17.21 -13.39 2.42
C GLN A 88 17.02 -14.32 3.63
N ASN A 89 17.39 -13.86 4.82
CA ASN A 89 17.26 -14.61 6.08
C ASN A 89 15.83 -14.61 6.65
N VAL A 90 14.90 -13.85 6.07
CA VAL A 90 13.52 -13.67 6.56
C VAL A 90 12.51 -14.47 5.78
N ILE A 91 12.74 -14.62 4.47
CA ILE A 91 11.83 -15.24 3.51
C ILE A 91 12.35 -16.63 3.15
N PRO A 92 12.15 -17.66 4.02
CA PRO A 92 12.55 -19.03 3.69
C PRO A 92 11.77 -19.58 2.49
N LEU A 93 10.53 -19.12 2.29
CA LEU A 93 9.59 -19.74 1.39
C LEU A 93 9.40 -18.91 0.11
N PRO A 94 9.47 -19.52 -1.09
CA PRO A 94 9.19 -18.83 -2.34
C PRO A 94 7.83 -18.11 -2.36
N LEU A 95 6.84 -18.66 -1.65
CA LEU A 95 5.50 -18.08 -1.55
C LEU A 95 5.52 -16.69 -0.90
N GLU A 96 6.23 -16.53 0.22
CA GLU A 96 6.33 -15.24 0.92
C GLU A 96 7.00 -14.19 0.02
N ARG A 97 8.02 -14.59 -0.75
CA ARG A 97 8.67 -13.70 -1.72
C ARG A 97 7.69 -13.18 -2.77
N ILE A 98 6.79 -14.05 -3.24
CA ILE A 98 5.75 -13.68 -4.20
C ILE A 98 4.78 -12.67 -3.57
N MET A 99 4.43 -12.83 -2.29
CA MET A 99 3.55 -11.88 -1.60
C MET A 99 4.13 -10.47 -1.56
N TYR A 100 5.41 -10.32 -1.22
CA TYR A 100 6.09 -9.01 -1.26
C TYR A 100 6.13 -8.42 -2.68
N ILE A 101 6.37 -9.25 -3.71
CA ILE A 101 6.34 -8.77 -5.11
C ILE A 101 4.94 -8.28 -5.49
N ILE A 102 3.90 -9.05 -5.17
CA ILE A 102 2.51 -8.66 -5.44
C ILE A 102 2.19 -7.35 -4.72
N HIS A 103 2.56 -7.22 -3.46
CA HIS A 103 2.30 -6.00 -2.70
C HIS A 103 3.03 -4.79 -3.29
N LEU A 104 4.32 -4.93 -3.65
CA LEU A 104 5.08 -3.87 -4.33
C LEU A 104 4.44 -3.44 -5.67
N ILE A 105 3.86 -4.37 -6.43
CA ILE A 105 3.11 -4.06 -7.66
C ILE A 105 1.86 -3.22 -7.33
N PHE A 106 1.08 -3.60 -6.31
CA PHE A 106 -0.07 -2.81 -5.89
C PHE A 106 0.33 -1.42 -5.40
N LEU A 107 1.36 -1.30 -4.56
CA LEU A 107 1.87 -0.01 -4.10
C LEU A 107 2.28 0.88 -5.29
N PHE A 108 2.91 0.31 -6.32
CA PHE A 108 3.26 1.04 -7.54
C PHE A 108 2.02 1.57 -8.28
N PHE A 109 0.99 0.74 -8.47
CA PHE A 109 -0.26 1.19 -9.10
C PHE A 109 -0.95 2.28 -8.27
N GLU A 110 -1.03 2.10 -6.96
CA GLU A 110 -1.65 3.06 -6.05
C GLU A 110 -0.93 4.41 -6.07
N VAL A 111 0.41 4.40 -6.12
CA VAL A 111 1.26 5.59 -6.31
C VAL A 111 0.94 6.32 -7.61
N ILE A 112 0.72 5.60 -8.71
CA ILE A 112 0.32 6.24 -9.97
C ILE A 112 -1.05 6.92 -9.82
N TYR A 113 -2.05 6.21 -9.31
CA TYR A 113 -3.40 6.75 -9.19
C TYR A 113 -3.49 7.94 -8.24
N ILE A 114 -2.80 7.88 -7.09
CA ILE A 114 -2.80 8.99 -6.14
C ILE A 114 -2.08 10.24 -6.70
N ILE A 115 -1.03 10.07 -7.52
CA ILE A 115 -0.39 11.19 -8.24
C ILE A 115 -1.39 11.82 -9.21
N CYS A 116 -2.07 11.00 -10.00
CA CYS A 116 -3.08 11.47 -10.93
C CYS A 116 -4.15 12.27 -10.20
N ILE A 117 -4.63 11.80 -9.05
CA ILE A 117 -5.66 12.49 -8.27
C ILE A 117 -5.14 13.82 -7.67
N LEU A 118 -3.97 13.81 -7.03
CA LEU A 118 -3.45 14.97 -6.29
C LEU A 118 -2.91 16.07 -7.22
N PHE A 119 -2.25 15.70 -8.32
CA PHE A 119 -1.55 16.64 -9.20
C PHE A 119 -2.24 16.87 -10.54
N TYR A 120 -3.08 15.93 -11.00
CA TYR A 120 -3.78 16.00 -12.29
C TYR A 120 -5.28 15.71 -12.17
N PRO A 121 -6.02 16.41 -11.28
CA PRO A 121 -7.41 16.09 -10.96
C PRO A 121 -8.35 16.10 -12.19
N GLN A 122 -8.03 16.93 -13.19
CA GLN A 122 -8.77 17.01 -14.46
C GLN A 122 -8.70 15.71 -15.28
N PHE A 123 -7.61 14.94 -15.17
CA PHE A 123 -7.44 13.68 -15.90
C PHE A 123 -8.24 12.54 -15.26
N CYS A 124 -8.39 12.58 -13.93
CA CYS A 124 -9.17 11.58 -13.18
C CYS A 124 -10.68 11.67 -13.44
N GLN A 125 -11.22 12.83 -13.78
CA GLN A 125 -12.64 12.96 -14.17
C GLN A 125 -13.00 12.10 -15.39
N ASN A 126 -12.04 11.77 -16.26
CA ASN A 126 -12.30 10.93 -17.43
C ASN A 126 -12.18 9.41 -17.15
N SER A 127 -11.47 8.99 -16.10
CA SER A 127 -11.29 7.58 -15.76
C SER A 127 -12.34 7.02 -14.81
N SER A 128 -13.16 7.87 -14.19
CA SER A 128 -14.33 7.47 -13.39
C SER A 128 -15.57 7.06 -14.23
N PHE A 129 -15.52 7.23 -15.56
CA PHE A 129 -16.58 6.80 -16.49
C PHE A 129 -16.29 5.46 -17.20
N LEU A 130 -15.19 4.80 -16.86
CA LEU A 130 -14.84 3.43 -17.28
C LEU A 130 -15.02 2.48 -16.10
#